data_AF-A0A941ZEE2-F1
#
_entry.id   AF-A0A941ZEE2-F1
#
_cell.length_a   1.000
_cell.length_b   1.000
_cell.length_c   1.000
_cell.angle_alpha   90.00
_cell.angle_beta   90.00
_cell.angle_gamma   90.00
#
_symmetry.space_group_name_H-M   'P 1'
#
loop_
_entity.id
_entity.type
_entity.pdbx_description
1 polymer ?
#
loop_
_entity_poly.entity_id
_entity_poly.type
_entity_poly.pdbx_seq_one_letter_code
_entity_poly.pdbx_strand_id
1 'polypeptide(L)'
;MLSIICTNSMALTSWVPTGSMSKITQFTMGAIDRTNPASNLIPAAMTAEIAGNAANLLSDIKPGYMLGAKPRQQAVGHVIGIFAGALACVPLFFLLFLPADASGVRSVERMISDQFAFPAALQWKGVAEIIARGLTALPHSAVVSMVVAAVAAAAIEIARMATKGRFGLSAVSIGLGVVLPPEATFAMFAGALLFWIMGRRHPEKGTRGHEFWVEGLEPICAGLISGAALMGIGNAIANVLMN
;
A
#
# COMPACT_ATOMS: atom_id res chain seq x y z
N MET A 1 -20.76 -6.44 -2.33
CA MET A 1 -20.60 -5.90 -3.70
C MET A 1 -19.17 -5.44 -3.97
N LEU A 2 -18.60 -4.53 -3.17
CA LEU A 2 -17.22 -4.03 -3.37
C LEU A 2 -16.15 -5.12 -3.35
N SER A 3 -16.28 -6.15 -2.50
CA SER A 3 -15.37 -7.31 -2.51
C SER A 3 -15.34 -8.04 -3.85
N ILE A 4 -16.48 -8.17 -4.53
CA ILE A 4 -16.54 -8.82 -5.85
C ILE A 4 -15.77 -8.00 -6.90
N ILE A 5 -15.89 -6.67 -6.84
CA ILE A 5 -15.15 -5.76 -7.73
C ILE A 5 -13.65 -5.89 -7.47
N CYS A 6 -13.22 -5.90 -6.21
CA CYS A 6 -11.81 -6.11 -5.86
C CYS A 6 -11.28 -7.46 -6.32
N THR A 7 -12.02 -8.55 -6.07
CA THR A 7 -11.62 -9.89 -6.49
C THR A 7 -11.53 -10.00 -8.01
N ASN A 8 -12.46 -9.38 -8.76
CA ASN A 8 -12.42 -9.35 -10.22
C ASN A 8 -11.24 -8.50 -10.74
N SER A 9 -11.01 -7.32 -10.15
CA SER A 9 -9.83 -6.49 -10.47
C SER A 9 -8.54 -7.26 -10.22
N MET A 10 -8.42 -7.95 -9.09
CA MET A 10 -7.26 -8.78 -8.78
C MET A 10 -7.07 -9.90 -9.80
N ALA A 11 -8.16 -10.58 -10.19
CA ALA A 11 -8.11 -11.64 -11.18
C ALA A 11 -7.66 -11.15 -12.58
N LEU A 12 -8.06 -9.93 -12.97
CA LEU A 12 -7.78 -9.39 -14.30
C LEU A 12 -6.45 -8.62 -14.40
N THR A 13 -6.03 -7.99 -13.30
CA THR A 13 -4.93 -7.01 -13.31
C THR A 13 -3.83 -7.29 -12.30
N SER A 14 -4.00 -8.33 -11.47
CA SER A 14 -3.14 -8.60 -10.31
C SER A 14 -3.02 -7.40 -9.35
N TRP A 15 -4.03 -6.52 -9.33
CA TRP A 15 -4.06 -5.33 -8.51
C TRP A 15 -5.41 -5.13 -7.81
N VAL A 16 -5.34 -4.75 -6.53
CA VAL A 16 -6.52 -4.51 -5.68
C VAL A 16 -6.73 -3.01 -5.48
N PRO A 17 -7.87 -2.43 -5.92
CA PRO A 17 -8.14 -0.99 -5.80
C PRO A 17 -8.64 -0.61 -4.39
N THR A 18 -7.98 -1.05 -3.34
CA THR A 18 -8.41 -0.91 -1.94
C THR A 18 -8.67 0.55 -1.54
N GLY A 19 -7.77 1.45 -1.92
CA GLY A 19 -7.91 2.88 -1.63
C GLY A 19 -9.04 3.57 -2.40
N SER A 20 -9.44 3.06 -3.56
CA SER A 20 -10.60 3.59 -4.30
C SER A 20 -11.89 3.06 -3.70
N MET A 21 -11.93 1.79 -3.30
CA MET A 21 -13.09 1.20 -2.64
C MET A 21 -13.39 1.84 -1.29
N SER A 22 -12.36 2.16 -0.49
CA SER A 22 -12.56 2.84 0.79
C SER A 22 -13.20 4.22 0.61
N LYS A 23 -12.81 4.96 -0.44
CA LYS A 23 -13.37 6.29 -0.75
C LYS A 23 -14.86 6.23 -1.08
N ILE A 24 -15.34 5.18 -1.75
CA ILE A 24 -16.79 4.99 -1.98
C ILE A 24 -17.53 4.96 -0.64
N THR A 25 -17.03 4.21 0.33
CA THR A 25 -17.61 4.16 1.68
C THR A 25 -17.45 5.50 2.41
N GLN A 26 -16.30 6.17 2.31
CA GLN A 26 -16.10 7.50 2.90
C GLN A 26 -17.14 8.50 2.37
N PHE A 27 -17.37 8.58 1.06
CA PHE A 27 -18.38 9.48 0.51
C PHE A 27 -19.81 9.08 0.89
N THR A 28 -20.11 7.78 0.89
CA THR A 28 -21.43 7.27 1.30
C THR A 28 -21.72 7.62 2.76
N MET A 29 -20.76 7.37 3.65
CA MET A 29 -20.93 7.62 5.07
C MET A 29 -20.87 9.12 5.38
N GLY A 30 -20.07 9.87 4.63
CA GLY A 30 -20.04 11.33 4.67
C GLY A 30 -21.35 12.00 4.28
N ALA A 31 -22.15 11.37 3.40
CA ALA A 31 -23.50 11.83 3.08
C ALA A 31 -24.49 11.59 4.22
N ILE A 32 -24.25 10.59 5.07
CA ILE A 32 -25.10 10.22 6.22
C ILE A 32 -24.70 11.03 7.46
N ASP A 33 -23.41 11.04 7.79
CA ASP A 33 -22.81 11.77 8.90
C ASP A 33 -21.50 12.43 8.45
N ARG A 34 -21.59 13.73 8.23
CA ARG A 34 -20.45 14.60 7.88
C ARG A 34 -19.66 15.06 9.09
N THR A 35 -20.22 15.03 10.28
CA THR A 35 -19.63 15.76 11.43
C THR A 35 -18.58 14.96 12.17
N ASN A 36 -18.63 13.63 12.08
CA ASN A 36 -17.75 12.76 12.82
C ASN A 36 -16.75 12.04 11.88
N PRO A 37 -15.45 12.38 11.92
CA PRO A 37 -14.44 11.69 11.13
C PRO A 37 -14.32 10.19 11.44
N ALA A 38 -14.67 9.75 12.66
CA ALA A 38 -14.62 8.34 13.03
C ALA A 38 -15.74 7.53 12.35
N SER A 39 -16.95 8.10 12.23
CA SER A 39 -18.03 7.45 11.49
C SER A 39 -17.71 7.38 9.99
N ASN A 40 -16.82 8.24 9.48
CA ASN A 40 -16.30 8.16 8.12
C ASN A 40 -15.19 7.10 7.94
N LEU A 41 -14.13 7.19 8.75
CA LEU A 41 -12.89 6.42 8.57
C LEU A 41 -13.03 4.96 8.97
N ILE A 42 -13.77 4.64 10.04
CA ILE A 42 -13.88 3.25 10.53
C ILE A 42 -14.59 2.36 9.50
N PRO A 43 -15.79 2.71 8.98
CA PRO A 43 -16.45 1.88 7.97
C PRO A 43 -15.67 1.80 6.66
N ALA A 44 -14.97 2.88 6.30
CA ALA A 44 -14.10 2.89 5.12
C ALA A 44 -12.92 1.92 5.24
N ALA A 45 -12.28 1.87 6.42
CA ALA A 45 -11.24 0.90 6.73
C ALA A 45 -11.79 -0.53 6.69
N MET A 46 -12.94 -0.78 7.33
CA MET A 46 -13.58 -2.11 7.27
C MET A 46 -13.86 -2.55 5.83
N THR A 47 -14.37 -1.64 4.98
CA THR A 47 -14.64 -1.94 3.57
C THR A 47 -13.35 -2.32 2.83
N ALA A 48 -12.29 -1.52 3.00
CA ALA A 48 -10.99 -1.78 2.40
C ALA A 48 -10.42 -3.12 2.84
N GLU A 49 -10.42 -3.42 4.14
CA GLU A 49 -9.87 -4.65 4.67
C GLU A 49 -10.67 -5.86 4.20
N ILE A 50 -12.00 -5.82 4.23
CA ILE A 50 -12.83 -6.94 3.77
C ILE A 50 -12.65 -7.18 2.27
N ALA A 51 -12.65 -6.13 1.46
CA ALA A 51 -12.49 -6.24 0.02
C ALA A 51 -11.05 -6.66 -0.36
N GLY A 52 -10.05 -6.14 0.34
CA GLY A 52 -8.64 -6.46 0.16
C GLY A 52 -8.33 -7.91 0.52
N ASN A 53 -8.77 -8.36 1.69
CA ASN A 53 -8.58 -9.75 2.11
C ASN A 53 -9.29 -10.73 1.17
N ALA A 54 -10.50 -10.42 0.70
CA ALA A 54 -11.20 -11.27 -0.28
C ALA A 54 -10.42 -11.41 -1.60
N ALA A 55 -9.75 -10.35 -2.06
CA ALA A 55 -8.92 -10.38 -3.26
C ALA A 55 -7.58 -11.12 -3.04
N ASN A 56 -6.94 -10.92 -1.89
CA ASN A 56 -5.69 -11.60 -1.55
C ASN A 56 -5.90 -13.11 -1.39
N LEU A 57 -6.99 -13.53 -0.72
CA LEU A 57 -7.35 -14.94 -0.58
C LEU A 57 -7.51 -15.67 -1.92
N LEU A 58 -7.99 -14.98 -2.97
CA LEU A 58 -8.03 -15.55 -4.31
C LEU A 58 -6.62 -15.88 -4.81
N SER A 59 -5.67 -14.98 -4.57
CA SER A 59 -4.28 -15.07 -5.00
C SER A 59 -3.47 -16.09 -4.20
N ASP A 60 -3.93 -16.45 -2.99
CA ASP A 60 -3.31 -17.49 -2.17
C ASP A 60 -3.93 -18.86 -2.46
N ILE A 61 -5.26 -18.96 -2.39
CA ILE A 61 -5.98 -20.24 -2.47
C ILE A 61 -5.84 -20.88 -3.84
N LYS A 62 -5.88 -20.09 -4.92
CA LYS A 62 -5.85 -20.63 -6.28
C LYS A 62 -4.48 -21.23 -6.62
N PRO A 63 -3.34 -20.53 -6.49
CA PRO A 63 -2.02 -21.13 -6.68
C PRO A 63 -1.74 -22.24 -5.68
N GLY A 64 -2.12 -22.08 -4.40
CA GLY A 64 -1.96 -23.14 -3.41
C GLY A 64 -2.69 -24.42 -3.82
N TYR A 65 -3.91 -24.30 -4.35
CA TYR A 65 -4.64 -25.43 -4.90
C TYR A 65 -3.97 -26.03 -6.14
N MET A 66 -3.43 -25.21 -7.04
CA MET A 66 -2.68 -25.67 -8.22
C MET A 66 -1.39 -26.42 -7.85
N LEU A 67 -0.79 -26.10 -6.71
CA LEU A 67 0.37 -26.80 -6.14
C LEU A 67 -0.02 -28.03 -5.28
N GLY A 68 -1.31 -28.37 -5.22
CA GLY A 68 -1.82 -29.57 -4.53
C GLY A 68 -2.28 -29.36 -3.09
N ALA A 69 -2.28 -28.13 -2.56
CA ALA A 69 -2.77 -27.85 -1.21
C ALA A 69 -4.31 -27.86 -1.15
N LYS A 70 -4.88 -28.45 -0.10
CA LYS A 70 -6.35 -28.53 0.08
C LYS A 70 -6.92 -27.16 0.48
N PRO A 71 -7.90 -26.59 -0.24
CA PRO A 71 -8.43 -25.26 0.06
C PRO A 71 -8.96 -25.10 1.49
N ARG A 72 -9.53 -26.17 2.07
CA ARG A 72 -10.02 -26.18 3.45
C ARG A 72 -8.90 -25.96 4.47
N GLN A 73 -7.71 -26.54 4.23
CA GLN A 73 -6.56 -26.36 5.12
C GLN A 73 -5.99 -24.95 4.99
N GLN A 74 -5.95 -24.41 3.77
CA GLN A 74 -5.53 -23.04 3.53
C GLN A 74 -6.44 -22.03 4.24
N ALA A 75 -7.77 -22.21 4.16
CA ALA A 75 -8.74 -21.37 4.87
C ALA A 75 -8.52 -21.37 6.40
N VAL A 76 -8.30 -22.55 6.99
CA VAL A 76 -7.97 -22.65 8.43
C VAL A 76 -6.64 -21.95 8.73
N GLY A 77 -5.64 -22.12 7.87
CA GLY A 77 -4.35 -21.43 7.97
C GLY A 77 -4.49 -19.91 7.98
N HIS A 78 -5.34 -19.34 7.10
CA HIS A 78 -5.61 -17.90 7.10
C HIS A 78 -6.27 -17.42 8.38
N VAL A 79 -7.25 -18.16 8.92
CA VAL A 79 -7.90 -17.81 10.19
C VAL A 79 -6.86 -17.76 11.31
N ILE A 80 -6.03 -18.80 11.44
CA ILE A 80 -4.96 -18.85 12.45
C ILE A 80 -3.96 -17.70 12.24
N GLY A 81 -3.58 -17.46 10.98
CA GLY A 81 -2.64 -16.40 10.61
C GLY A 81 -3.16 -15.00 10.96
N ILE A 82 -4.45 -14.74 10.78
CA ILE A 82 -5.07 -13.46 11.16
C ILE A 82 -5.00 -13.25 12.67
N PHE A 83 -5.31 -14.27 13.48
CA PHE A 83 -5.21 -14.15 14.94
C PHE A 83 -3.78 -13.96 15.41
N ALA A 84 -2.84 -14.77 14.89
CA ALA A 84 -1.43 -14.63 15.23
C ALA A 84 -0.87 -13.26 14.80
N GLY A 85 -1.21 -12.81 13.59
CA GLY A 85 -0.84 -11.51 13.05
C GLY A 85 -1.41 -10.36 13.89
N ALA A 86 -2.68 -10.42 14.30
CA ALA A 86 -3.27 -9.42 15.17
C ALA A 86 -2.56 -9.35 16.53
N LEU A 87 -2.27 -10.51 17.14
CA LEU A 87 -1.57 -10.59 18.43
C LEU A 87 -0.13 -10.07 18.37
N ALA A 88 0.56 -10.20 17.24
CA ALA A 88 1.92 -9.70 17.06
C ALA A 88 1.96 -8.23 16.62
N CYS A 89 1.18 -7.87 15.60
CA CYS A 89 1.20 -6.55 14.98
C CYS A 89 0.61 -5.47 15.87
N VAL A 90 -0.43 -5.76 16.67
CA VAL A 90 -1.07 -4.73 17.52
C VAL A 90 -0.11 -4.24 18.61
N PRO A 91 0.52 -5.09 19.44
CA PRO A 91 1.51 -4.63 20.42
C PRO A 91 2.72 -3.97 19.75
N LEU A 92 3.22 -4.54 18.64
CA LEU A 92 4.35 -3.96 17.91
C LEU A 92 4.03 -2.56 17.40
N PHE A 93 2.82 -2.33 16.89
CA PHE A 93 2.37 -1.00 16.46
C PHE A 93 2.41 0.00 17.61
N PHE A 94 1.91 -0.37 18.80
CA PHE A 94 1.96 0.52 19.97
C PHE A 94 3.40 0.77 20.43
N LEU A 95 4.28 -0.23 20.39
CA LEU A 95 5.68 -0.07 20.78
C LEU A 95 6.46 0.83 19.82
N LEU A 96 6.22 0.68 18.51
CA LEU A 96 7.02 1.34 17.48
C LEU A 96 6.51 2.75 17.18
N PHE A 97 5.18 2.96 17.20
CA PHE A 97 4.57 4.22 16.77
C PHE A 97 3.91 5.03 17.88
N LEU A 98 3.58 4.42 19.03
CA LEU A 98 3.06 5.13 20.21
C LEU A 98 3.87 4.80 21.48
N PRO A 99 5.21 4.99 21.48
CA PRO A 99 5.99 4.87 22.70
C PRO A 99 5.45 5.86 23.75
N ALA A 100 5.43 5.45 25.02
CA ALA A 100 5.05 6.32 26.10
C ALA A 100 6.14 7.38 26.31
N ASP A 101 5.76 8.65 26.35
CA ASP A 101 6.69 9.72 26.72
C ASP A 101 7.17 9.56 28.18
N ALA A 102 8.19 10.33 28.59
CA ALA A 102 8.69 10.35 29.97
C ALA A 102 7.59 10.68 31.02
N SER A 103 6.47 11.25 30.59
CA SER A 103 5.26 11.53 31.37
C SER A 103 4.17 10.45 31.29
N GLY A 104 4.41 9.35 30.57
CA GLY A 104 3.47 8.25 30.36
C GLY A 104 2.39 8.50 29.29
N VAL A 105 2.37 9.68 28.67
CA VAL A 105 1.37 10.05 27.66
C VAL A 105 1.77 9.52 26.28
N ARG A 106 0.84 8.88 25.58
CA ARG A 106 1.01 8.44 24.19
C ARG A 106 0.36 9.47 23.26
N SER A 107 1.14 10.16 22.45
CA SER A 107 0.65 11.19 21.53
C SER A 107 0.66 10.70 20.07
N VAL A 108 -0.49 10.85 19.40
CA VAL A 108 -0.67 10.49 17.98
C VAL A 108 0.05 11.50 17.06
N GLU A 109 0.28 12.73 17.54
CA GLU A 109 0.96 13.79 16.77
C GLU A 109 2.40 13.43 16.41
N ARG A 110 3.08 12.65 17.25
CA ARG A 110 4.46 12.21 16.99
C ARG A 110 4.57 11.02 16.05
N MET A 111 3.44 10.41 15.67
CA MET A 111 3.45 9.31 14.70
C MET A 111 3.97 9.79 13.35
N ILE A 112 3.55 10.97 12.91
CA ILE A 112 4.05 11.57 11.68
C ILE A 112 5.44 12.14 11.96
N SER A 113 6.45 11.50 11.40
CA SER A 113 7.86 11.88 11.53
C SER A 113 8.55 11.79 10.18
N ASP A 114 9.75 12.36 10.07
CA ASP A 114 10.56 12.23 8.85
C ASP A 114 10.90 10.76 8.54
N GLN A 115 10.93 9.90 9.56
CA GLN A 115 11.11 8.45 9.39
C GLN A 115 9.84 7.74 8.93
N PHE A 116 8.66 8.21 9.37
CA PHE A 116 7.36 7.59 9.09
C PHE A 116 6.34 8.63 8.61
N ALA A 117 6.28 8.83 7.30
CA ALA A 117 5.43 9.84 6.68
C ALA A 117 3.93 9.48 6.61
N PHE A 118 3.55 8.20 6.80
CA PHE A 118 2.17 7.70 6.76
C PHE A 118 1.29 8.27 5.61
N PRO A 119 1.76 8.27 4.35
CA PRO A 119 1.09 9.01 3.26
C PRO A 119 -0.33 8.51 2.98
N ALA A 120 -0.57 7.20 3.08
CA ALA A 120 -1.90 6.62 2.91
C ALA A 120 -2.88 7.08 4.01
N ALA A 121 -2.44 7.12 5.26
CA ALA A 121 -3.28 7.56 6.38
C ALA A 121 -3.62 9.05 6.25
N LEU A 122 -2.66 9.88 5.86
CA LEU A 122 -2.87 11.31 5.57
C LEU A 122 -3.85 11.52 4.42
N GLN A 123 -3.76 10.71 3.35
CA GLN A 123 -4.71 10.77 2.25
C GLN A 123 -6.15 10.49 2.70
N TRP A 124 -6.34 9.48 3.56
CA TRP A 124 -7.68 9.12 4.06
C TRP A 124 -8.21 10.16 5.03
N LYS A 125 -7.37 10.65 5.95
CA LYS A 125 -7.70 11.78 6.83
C LYS A 125 -8.14 13.00 6.02
N GLY A 126 -7.38 13.36 4.98
CA GLY A 126 -7.69 14.51 4.12
C GLY A 126 -9.06 14.38 3.44
N VAL A 127 -9.42 13.19 2.95
CA VAL A 127 -10.77 12.96 2.38
C VAL A 127 -11.84 13.13 3.46
N ALA A 128 -11.66 12.56 4.64
CA ALA A 128 -12.60 12.72 5.76
C ALA A 128 -12.76 14.20 6.19
N GLU A 129 -11.67 14.98 6.22
CA GLU A 129 -11.70 16.41 6.54
C GLU A 129 -12.44 17.23 5.48
N ILE A 130 -12.23 16.94 4.18
CA ILE A 130 -12.95 17.59 3.07
C ILE A 130 -14.45 17.31 3.17
N ILE A 131 -14.83 16.08 3.48
CA ILE A 131 -16.24 15.69 3.67
C ILE A 131 -16.84 16.44 4.86
N ALA A 132 -16.09 16.55 5.96
CA ALA A 132 -16.61 17.12 7.20
C ALA A 132 -16.74 18.65 7.18
N ARG A 133 -15.74 19.32 6.61
CA ARG A 133 -15.61 20.79 6.69
C ARG A 133 -15.79 21.49 5.34
N GLY A 134 -15.99 20.72 4.26
CA GLY A 134 -16.10 21.22 2.90
C GLY A 134 -14.76 21.65 2.31
N LEU A 135 -14.77 21.98 1.01
CA LEU A 135 -13.59 22.41 0.26
C LEU A 135 -12.95 23.70 0.79
N THR A 136 -13.70 24.51 1.56
CA THR A 136 -13.24 25.75 2.19
C THR A 136 -12.28 25.52 3.36
N ALA A 137 -12.21 24.29 3.87
CA ALA A 137 -11.26 23.93 4.92
C ALA A 137 -9.84 23.72 4.40
N LEU A 138 -9.67 23.57 3.09
CA LEU A 138 -8.37 23.45 2.46
C LEU A 138 -7.82 24.83 2.10
N PRO A 139 -6.50 25.07 2.29
CA PRO A 139 -5.84 26.26 1.77
C PRO A 139 -6.11 26.40 0.27
N HIS A 140 -6.34 27.62 -0.21
CA HIS A 140 -6.60 27.85 -1.63
C HIS A 140 -5.49 27.31 -2.53
N SER A 141 -4.22 27.38 -2.08
CA SER A 141 -3.06 26.80 -2.77
C SER A 141 -3.15 25.27 -2.92
N ALA A 142 -3.73 24.57 -1.94
CA ALA A 142 -3.93 23.12 -2.01
C ALA A 142 -4.98 22.74 -3.05
N VAL A 143 -6.09 23.48 -3.10
CA VAL A 143 -7.16 23.26 -4.10
C VAL A 143 -6.62 23.50 -5.52
N VAL A 144 -5.89 24.59 -5.74
CA VAL A 144 -5.27 24.88 -7.04
C VAL A 144 -4.28 23.78 -7.43
N SER A 145 -3.43 23.35 -6.50
CA SER A 145 -2.47 22.26 -6.74
C SER A 145 -3.15 20.95 -7.10
N MET A 146 -4.26 20.61 -6.43
CA MET A 146 -5.06 19.41 -6.74
C MET A 146 -5.65 19.49 -8.15
N VAL A 147 -6.20 20.63 -8.56
CA VAL A 147 -6.77 20.82 -9.90
C VAL A 147 -5.69 20.72 -10.97
N VAL A 148 -4.56 21.41 -10.79
CA VAL A 148 -3.43 21.35 -11.72
C VAL A 148 -2.90 19.92 -11.84
N ALA A 149 -2.71 19.23 -10.71
CA ALA A 149 -2.27 17.83 -10.70
C ALA A 149 -3.27 16.89 -11.39
N ALA A 150 -4.58 17.08 -11.17
CA ALA A 150 -5.62 16.29 -11.82
C ALA A 150 -5.64 16.50 -13.35
N VAL A 151 -5.54 17.75 -13.80
CA VAL A 151 -5.48 18.09 -15.23
C VAL A 151 -4.21 17.53 -15.87
N ALA A 152 -3.06 17.68 -15.22
CA ALA A 152 -1.79 17.14 -15.72
C ALA A 152 -1.83 15.60 -15.80
N ALA A 153 -2.34 14.93 -14.77
CA ALA A 153 -2.50 13.48 -14.77
C ALA A 153 -3.45 13.01 -15.88
N ALA A 154 -4.57 13.69 -16.07
CA ALA A 154 -5.51 13.40 -17.16
C ALA A 154 -4.85 13.60 -18.53
N ALA A 155 -4.09 14.67 -18.72
CA ALA A 155 -3.37 14.92 -19.97
C ALA A 155 -2.33 13.82 -20.26
N ILE A 156 -1.57 13.37 -19.24
CA ILE A 156 -0.60 12.28 -19.36
C ILE A 156 -1.28 10.97 -19.75
N GLU A 157 -2.37 10.60 -19.08
CA GLU A 157 -3.09 9.35 -19.39
C GLU A 157 -3.78 9.40 -20.76
N ILE A 158 -4.36 10.54 -21.15
CA ILE A 158 -4.91 10.73 -22.50
C ILE A 158 -3.82 10.61 -23.56
N ALA A 159 -2.66 11.25 -23.35
CA ALA A 159 -1.52 11.13 -24.25
C ALA A 159 -1.03 9.68 -24.34
N ARG A 160 -1.00 8.95 -23.22
CA ARG A 160 -0.63 7.53 -23.18
C ARG A 160 -1.63 6.65 -23.95
N MET A 161 -2.94 6.89 -23.80
CA MET A 161 -3.97 6.19 -24.58
C MET A 161 -3.86 6.51 -26.08
N ALA A 162 -3.72 7.79 -26.44
CA ALA A 162 -3.60 8.23 -27.83
C ALA A 162 -2.35 7.66 -28.53
N THR A 163 -1.24 7.54 -27.80
CA THR A 163 0.01 6.96 -28.29
C THR A 163 0.06 5.42 -28.22
N LYS A 164 -1.06 4.76 -27.86
CA LYS A 164 -1.14 3.30 -27.68
C LYS A 164 -0.05 2.76 -26.74
N GLY A 165 0.23 3.49 -25.66
CA GLY A 165 1.21 3.11 -24.64
C GLY A 165 2.68 3.41 -24.99
N ARG A 166 2.96 4.12 -26.08
CA ARG A 166 4.34 4.56 -26.42
C ARG A 166 4.82 5.76 -25.60
N PHE A 167 3.92 6.49 -24.95
CA PHE A 167 4.29 7.57 -24.05
C PHE A 167 4.91 6.99 -22.77
N GLY A 168 6.19 7.31 -22.53
CA GLY A 168 6.99 6.72 -21.45
C GLY A 168 6.70 7.29 -20.05
N LEU A 169 5.82 8.29 -19.92
CA LEU A 169 5.45 8.87 -18.63
C LEU A 169 4.20 8.21 -18.07
N SER A 170 4.25 7.92 -16.77
CA SER A 170 3.16 7.34 -15.99
C SER A 170 2.76 8.34 -14.92
N ALA A 171 1.49 8.77 -14.92
CA ALA A 171 0.97 9.69 -13.91
C ALA A 171 1.09 9.10 -12.50
N VAL A 172 0.91 7.77 -12.38
CA VAL A 172 1.09 7.04 -11.12
C VAL A 172 2.52 7.09 -10.64
N SER A 173 3.50 6.87 -11.52
CA SER A 173 4.92 6.87 -11.15
C SER A 173 5.39 8.28 -10.73
N ILE A 174 4.90 9.32 -11.40
CA ILE A 174 5.15 10.72 -11.02
C ILE A 174 4.53 11.01 -9.65
N GLY A 175 3.28 10.60 -9.43
CA GLY A 175 2.61 10.77 -8.13
C GLY A 175 3.34 10.06 -6.99
N LEU A 176 3.81 8.82 -7.21
CA LEU A 176 4.62 8.08 -6.24
C LEU A 176 5.93 8.80 -5.93
N GLY A 177 6.63 9.34 -6.94
CA GLY A 177 7.87 10.09 -6.74
C GLY A 177 7.70 11.40 -5.95
N VAL A 178 6.52 12.00 -5.97
CA VAL A 178 6.21 13.19 -5.15
C VAL A 178 5.94 12.82 -3.69
N VAL A 179 5.43 11.61 -3.43
CA VAL A 179 5.02 11.17 -2.10
C VAL A 179 6.15 10.43 -1.35
N LEU A 180 7.03 9.76 -2.08
CA LEU A 180 8.10 8.96 -1.50
C LEU A 180 9.34 9.82 -1.22
N PRO A 181 10.08 9.54 -0.12
CA PRO A 181 11.38 10.16 0.12
C PRO A 181 12.33 9.98 -1.07
N PRO A 182 13.20 10.95 -1.38
CA PRO A 182 14.15 10.87 -2.48
C PRO A 182 15.05 9.61 -2.41
N GLU A 183 15.46 9.22 -1.21
CA GLU A 183 16.33 8.07 -0.97
C GLU A 183 15.62 6.76 -1.32
N ALA A 184 14.34 6.63 -0.95
CA ALA A 184 13.52 5.47 -1.28
C ALA A 184 13.30 5.38 -2.79
N THR A 185 13.01 6.50 -3.45
CA THR A 185 12.83 6.57 -4.90
C THR A 185 14.11 6.19 -5.65
N PHE A 186 15.27 6.67 -5.17
CA PHE A 186 16.56 6.31 -5.74
C PHE A 186 16.90 4.83 -5.53
N ALA A 187 16.63 4.27 -4.34
CA ALA A 187 16.84 2.84 -4.08
C ALA A 187 15.95 1.96 -4.97
N MET A 188 14.68 2.33 -5.15
CA MET A 188 13.77 1.66 -6.09
C MET A 188 14.29 1.72 -7.53
N PHE A 189 14.77 2.89 -7.97
CA PHE A 189 15.37 3.04 -9.30
C PHE A 189 16.62 2.19 -9.46
N ALA A 190 17.52 2.19 -8.48
CA ALA A 190 18.74 1.39 -8.51
C ALA A 190 18.44 -0.12 -8.59
N GLY A 191 17.48 -0.61 -7.80
CA GLY A 191 17.02 -1.99 -7.87
C GLY A 191 16.43 -2.35 -9.23
N ALA A 192 15.51 -1.51 -9.75
CA ALA A 192 14.91 -1.71 -11.06
C ALA A 192 15.95 -1.68 -12.20
N LEU A 193 16.90 -0.76 -12.13
CA LEU A 193 17.99 -0.65 -13.11
C LEU A 193 18.89 -1.88 -13.08
N LEU A 194 19.24 -2.40 -11.89
CA LEU A 194 20.04 -3.60 -11.73
C LEU A 194 19.37 -4.80 -12.41
N PHE A 195 18.10 -5.04 -12.10
CA PHE A 195 17.35 -6.14 -12.70
C PHE A 195 17.15 -5.96 -14.21
N TRP A 196 16.98 -4.73 -14.68
CA TRP A 196 16.90 -4.44 -16.11
C TRP A 196 18.22 -4.70 -16.85
N ILE A 197 19.36 -4.33 -16.26
CA ILE A 197 20.69 -4.64 -16.81
C ILE A 197 20.91 -6.16 -16.84
N MET A 198 20.58 -6.86 -15.74
CA MET A 198 20.75 -8.31 -15.67
C MET A 198 19.81 -9.05 -16.63
N GLY A 199 18.58 -8.58 -16.83
CA GLY A 199 17.67 -9.12 -17.83
C GLY A 199 18.17 -8.93 -19.26
N ARG A 200 18.87 -7.82 -19.56
CA ARG A 200 19.54 -7.63 -20.85
C ARG A 200 20.79 -8.50 -21.04
N ARG A 201 21.52 -8.80 -19.96
CA ARG A 201 22.71 -9.66 -20.00
C ARG A 201 22.40 -11.14 -20.07
N HIS A 202 21.24 -11.56 -19.54
CA HIS A 202 20.77 -12.95 -19.59
C HIS A 202 19.45 -13.06 -20.37
N PRO A 203 19.44 -12.85 -21.70
CA PRO A 203 18.23 -12.91 -22.50
C PRO A 203 17.79 -14.36 -22.82
N GLU A 204 18.70 -15.34 -22.75
CA GLU A 204 18.43 -16.72 -23.13
C GLU A 204 17.70 -17.51 -22.03
N LYS A 205 16.46 -17.90 -22.32
CA LYS A 205 15.64 -18.76 -21.47
C LYS A 205 16.31 -20.11 -21.24
N GLY A 206 16.27 -20.60 -20.00
CA GLY A 206 16.90 -21.87 -19.60
C GLY A 206 18.36 -21.77 -19.17
N THR A 207 18.99 -20.61 -19.28
CA THR A 207 20.28 -20.37 -18.62
C THR A 207 20.08 -20.08 -17.13
N ARG A 208 21.01 -20.54 -16.29
CA ARG A 208 20.99 -20.26 -14.83
C ARG A 208 20.91 -18.76 -14.52
N GLY A 209 21.51 -17.92 -15.38
CA GLY A 209 21.45 -16.46 -15.23
C GLY A 209 20.06 -15.88 -15.48
N HIS A 210 19.31 -16.42 -16.45
CA HIS A 210 17.94 -15.98 -16.74
C HIS A 210 16.98 -16.44 -15.63
N GLU A 211 17.09 -17.69 -15.20
CA GLU A 211 16.27 -18.25 -14.12
C GLU A 211 16.45 -17.45 -12.81
N PHE A 212 17.69 -17.12 -12.44
CA PHE A 212 17.95 -16.37 -11.21
C PHE A 212 17.54 -14.90 -11.28
N TRP A 213 17.93 -14.18 -12.34
CA TRP A 213 17.74 -12.72 -12.40
C TRP A 213 16.40 -12.28 -13.00
N VAL A 214 15.81 -13.06 -13.91
CA VAL A 214 14.57 -12.68 -14.61
C VAL A 214 13.38 -13.40 -13.99
N GLU A 215 13.43 -14.73 -13.88
CA GLU A 215 12.33 -15.50 -13.28
C GLU A 215 12.34 -15.40 -11.74
N GLY A 216 13.52 -15.29 -11.13
CA GLY A 216 13.70 -15.10 -9.69
C GLY A 216 13.55 -13.66 -9.19
N LEU A 217 13.22 -12.69 -10.05
CA LEU A 217 13.12 -11.27 -9.67
C LEU A 217 12.13 -11.04 -8.52
N GLU A 218 10.92 -11.57 -8.67
CA GLU A 218 9.84 -11.42 -7.68
C GLU A 218 10.20 -12.00 -6.31
N PRO A 219 10.66 -13.27 -6.20
CA PRO A 219 11.04 -13.84 -4.90
C PRO A 219 12.29 -13.17 -4.29
N ILE A 220 13.26 -12.73 -5.10
CA ILE A 220 14.43 -12.00 -4.57
C ILE A 220 13.99 -10.66 -3.97
N CYS A 221 13.18 -9.88 -4.69
CA CYS A 221 12.67 -8.61 -4.19
C CYS A 221 11.82 -8.80 -2.93
N ALA A 222 10.92 -9.77 -2.93
CA ALA A 222 10.08 -10.09 -1.78
C ALA A 222 10.92 -10.51 -0.56
N GLY A 223 11.95 -11.33 -0.77
CA GLY A 223 12.88 -11.75 0.27
C GLY A 223 13.68 -10.60 0.87
N LEU A 224 14.18 -9.67 0.04
CA LEU A 224 14.90 -8.48 0.51
C LEU A 224 14.00 -7.55 1.34
N ILE A 225 12.77 -7.31 0.89
CA ILE A 225 11.79 -6.50 1.63
C ILE A 225 11.46 -7.16 2.97
N SER A 226 11.18 -8.47 2.97
CA SER A 226 10.91 -9.21 4.20
C SER A 226 12.11 -9.21 5.15
N GLY A 227 13.33 -9.38 4.63
CA GLY A 227 14.56 -9.35 5.42
C GLY A 227 14.79 -7.99 6.08
N ALA A 228 14.62 -6.90 5.33
CA ALA A 228 14.72 -5.54 5.86
C ALA A 228 13.69 -5.29 6.98
N ALA A 229 12.44 -5.74 6.79
CA ALA A 229 11.40 -5.62 7.80
C ALA A 229 11.73 -6.40 9.09
N LEU A 230 12.21 -7.64 8.97
CA LEU A 230 12.62 -8.46 10.12
C LEU A 230 13.80 -7.84 10.88
N MET A 231 14.80 -7.32 10.17
CA MET A 231 15.92 -6.59 10.78
C MET A 231 15.46 -5.33 11.51
N GLY A 232 14.50 -4.59 10.94
CA GLY A 232 13.89 -3.43 11.58
C GLY A 232 13.19 -3.79 12.90
N ILE A 233 12.43 -4.89 12.93
CA ILE A 233 11.80 -5.42 14.15
C ILE A 233 12.86 -5.82 15.18
N GLY A 234 13.90 -6.52 14.75
CA GLY A 234 15.01 -6.91 15.64
C GLY A 234 15.71 -5.71 16.28
N ASN A 235 15.96 -4.65 15.50
CA ASN A 235 16.54 -3.41 16.01
C ASN A 235 15.60 -2.70 17.00
N ALA A 236 14.30 -2.65 16.72
CA ALA A 236 13.32 -2.07 17.64
C ALA A 236 13.28 -2.80 18.99
N ILE A 237 13.31 -4.14 18.97
CA ILE A 237 13.36 -4.96 20.18
C ILE A 237 14.68 -4.71 20.94
N ALA A 238 15.81 -4.69 20.24
CA ALA A 238 17.11 -4.42 20.86
C ALA A 238 17.15 -3.04 21.54
N ASN A 239 16.63 -2.01 20.88
CA ASN A 239 16.55 -0.65 21.46
C ASN A 239 15.65 -0.58 22.69
N VAL A 240 14.63 -1.43 22.79
CA VAL A 240 13.75 -1.49 23.99
C VAL A 240 14.40 -2.29 25.12
N LEU A 241 15.23 -3.30 24.82
CA LEU A 241 15.91 -4.12 25.83
C LEU A 241 17.21 -3.50 26.35
N MET A 242 17.84 -2.63 25.55
CA MET A 242 19.14 -1.99 25.87
C MET A 242 18.99 -0.56 26.41
N ASN A 243 17.79 0.01 26.39
CA ASN A 243 17.42 1.23 27.12
C ASN A 243 16.69 0.88 28.41
#